data_AF-A0A9D7QHH2-F1
#
_entry.id   AF-A0A9D7QHH2-F1
#
_cell.length_a   1.000
_cell.length_b   1.000
_cell.length_c   1.000
_cell.angle_alpha   90.00
_cell.angle_beta   90.00
_cell.angle_gamma   90.00
#
_symmetry.space_group_name_H-M   'P 1'
#
loop_
_entity.id
_entity.type
_entity.pdbx_description
1 polymer ?
#
loop_
_entity_poly.entity_id
_entity_poly.type
_entity_poly.pdbx_seq_one_letter_code
_entity_poly.pdbx_strand_id
1 'polypeptide(L)'
;MKVHELDKPAHVWCRHCTIGAGCEIYDTRPESCRVYECVWLKTQALDKPIPLALRPDRSKVVIGTANQGEDIVLYVSPDRPDAWRQGEFARLVAEFQGRGVAVHVSCRDVLRKV
;
A
#
# COMPACT_ATOMS: atom_id res chain seq x y z
N MET A 1 -4.46 -6.52 4.17
CA MET A 1 -5.74 -5.84 4.51
C MET A 1 -6.85 -6.88 4.67
N LYS A 2 -7.68 -6.72 5.71
CA LYS A 2 -8.86 -7.55 5.99
C LYS A 2 -10.08 -6.97 5.26
N VAL A 3 -10.99 -7.82 4.76
CA VAL A 3 -12.28 -7.38 4.20
C VAL A 3 -13.39 -8.17 4.90
N HIS A 4 -14.14 -7.48 5.76
CA HIS A 4 -15.15 -8.11 6.61
C HIS A 4 -16.31 -8.70 5.79
N GLU A 5 -16.80 -8.00 4.77
CA GLU A 5 -17.92 -8.43 3.91
C GLU A 5 -17.65 -9.76 3.17
N LEU A 6 -16.39 -10.19 3.08
CA LEU A 6 -15.97 -11.42 2.39
C LEU A 6 -15.35 -12.44 3.35
N ASP A 7 -15.37 -12.19 4.67
CA ASP A 7 -14.63 -12.96 5.68
C ASP A 7 -13.16 -13.17 5.32
N LYS A 8 -12.58 -12.19 4.61
CA LYS A 8 -11.23 -12.27 4.09
C LYS A 8 -10.26 -11.82 5.19
N PRO A 9 -9.40 -12.70 5.72
CA PRO A 9 -8.40 -12.31 6.71
C PRO A 9 -7.32 -11.40 6.12
N ALA A 10 -6.63 -10.66 7.00
CA ALA A 10 -5.45 -9.90 6.63
C ALA A 10 -4.33 -10.84 6.14
N HIS A 11 -3.47 -10.33 5.25
CA HIS A 11 -2.27 -11.02 4.72
C HIS A 11 -2.51 -12.31 3.92
N VAL A 12 -3.76 -12.70 3.68
CA VAL A 12 -4.11 -13.82 2.81
C VAL A 12 -4.55 -13.26 1.45
N TRP A 13 -4.47 -14.05 0.37
CA TRP A 13 -5.08 -13.69 -0.90
C TRP A 13 -6.61 -13.66 -0.81
N CYS A 14 -7.27 -12.83 -1.62
CA CYS A 14 -8.73 -12.87 -1.71
C CYS A 14 -9.13 -14.10 -2.52
N ARG A 15 -10.13 -14.87 -2.08
CA ARG A 15 -10.63 -16.04 -2.83
C ARG A 15 -11.16 -15.70 -4.23
N HIS A 16 -11.57 -14.46 -4.44
CA HIS A 16 -12.07 -13.95 -5.73
C HIS A 16 -10.96 -13.29 -6.57
N CYS A 17 -9.70 -13.33 -6.13
CA CYS A 17 -8.60 -12.75 -6.87
C CYS A 17 -7.79 -13.86 -7.52
N THR A 18 -7.80 -13.89 -8.84
CA THR A 18 -6.92 -14.77 -9.62
C THR A 18 -5.60 -14.04 -9.85
N ILE A 19 -4.51 -14.63 -9.34
CA ILE A 19 -3.18 -14.03 -9.40
C ILE A 19 -2.80 -13.80 -10.86
N GLY A 20 -2.44 -12.56 -11.20
CA GLY A 20 -2.09 -12.13 -12.56
C GLY A 20 -3.29 -11.73 -13.45
N ALA A 21 -4.52 -12.06 -13.07
CA ALA A 21 -5.73 -11.71 -13.81
C ALA A 21 -6.57 -10.62 -13.11
N GLY A 22 -6.60 -10.61 -11.78
CA GLY A 22 -7.34 -9.63 -10.98
C GLY A 22 -8.57 -10.21 -10.28
N CYS A 23 -9.50 -9.33 -9.90
CA CYS A 23 -10.70 -9.70 -9.16
C CYS A 23 -11.80 -10.22 -10.10
N GLU A 24 -12.29 -11.44 -9.86
CA GLU A 24 -13.32 -12.11 -10.66
C GLU A 24 -14.72 -11.54 -10.43
N ILE A 25 -14.94 -10.87 -9.30
CA ILE A 25 -16.20 -10.20 -8.95
C ILE A 25 -16.05 -8.68 -8.99
N TYR A 26 -15.18 -8.13 -9.85
CA TYR A 26 -14.82 -6.72 -9.79
C TYR A 26 -16.06 -5.81 -9.82
N ASP A 27 -17.01 -6.04 -10.72
CA ASP A 27 -18.20 -5.21 -10.88
C ASP A 27 -19.16 -5.31 -9.69
N THR A 28 -19.18 -6.45 -8.99
CA THR A 28 -20.03 -6.73 -7.82
C THR A 28 -19.27 -6.72 -6.49
N ARG A 29 -18.02 -6.19 -6.49
CA ARG A 29 -17.17 -6.15 -5.30
C ARG A 29 -17.85 -5.39 -4.15
N PRO A 30 -17.59 -5.79 -2.90
CA PRO A 30 -18.17 -5.14 -1.72
C PRO A 30 -17.71 -3.69 -1.58
N GLU A 31 -18.42 -2.91 -0.76
CA GLU A 31 -18.21 -1.47 -0.65
C GLU A 31 -16.80 -1.15 -0.15
N SER A 32 -16.29 -1.90 0.83
CA SER A 32 -14.92 -1.73 1.34
C SER A 32 -13.85 -1.87 0.24
N CYS A 33 -14.09 -2.70 -0.78
CA CYS A 33 -13.20 -2.85 -1.92
C CYS A 33 -13.41 -1.76 -2.98
N ARG A 34 -14.55 -1.07 -3.02
CA ARG A 34 -14.82 0.05 -3.94
C ARG A 34 -14.18 1.34 -3.47
N VAL A 35 -14.30 1.64 -2.18
CA VAL A 35 -13.84 2.91 -1.60
C VAL A 35 -12.35 2.93 -1.26
N TYR A 36 -11.69 1.78 -1.28
CA TYR A 36 -10.28 1.71 -0.95
C TYR A 36 -9.41 2.20 -2.10
N GLU A 37 -8.59 3.20 -1.80
CA GLU A 37 -7.49 3.65 -2.65
C GLU A 37 -6.22 3.79 -1.81
N CYS A 38 -5.11 3.21 -2.26
CA CYS A 38 -3.80 3.46 -1.65
C CYS A 38 -3.32 4.88 -1.98
N VAL A 39 -2.35 5.40 -1.21
CA VAL A 39 -1.81 6.76 -1.40
C VAL A 39 -1.28 6.95 -2.81
N TRP A 40 -0.57 5.96 -3.37
CA TRP A 40 -0.09 6.03 -4.75
C TRP A 40 -1.23 6.30 -5.74
N LEU A 41 -2.35 5.58 -5.63
CA LEU A 41 -3.50 5.73 -6.52
C LEU A 41 -4.18 7.09 -6.34
N LYS A 42 -4.42 7.50 -5.08
CA LYS A 42 -5.02 8.81 -4.76
C LYS A 42 -4.23 9.96 -5.37
N THR A 43 -2.90 9.88 -5.36
CA THR A 43 -2.05 10.95 -5.88
C THR A 43 -2.10 11.07 -7.41
N GLN A 44 -2.57 10.06 -8.15
CA GLN A 44 -2.61 10.11 -9.61
C GLN A 44 -3.59 11.17 -10.16
N ALA A 45 -4.51 11.67 -9.33
CA ALA A 45 -5.40 12.77 -9.67
C ALA A 45 -4.82 14.18 -9.37
N LEU A 46 -3.61 14.26 -8.82
CA LEU A 46 -2.95 15.52 -8.43
C LEU A 46 -1.97 16.00 -9.52
N ASP A 47 -1.64 17.29 -9.52
CA ASP A 47 -0.68 17.90 -10.47
C ASP A 47 0.71 17.27 -10.42
N LYS A 48 1.13 16.79 -9.24
CA LYS A 48 2.43 16.16 -9.00
C LYS A 48 2.21 14.78 -8.35
N PRO A 49 1.86 13.76 -9.14
CA PRO A 49 1.56 12.44 -8.63
C PRO A 49 2.84 11.71 -8.20
N ILE A 50 2.69 10.71 -7.32
CA ILE A 50 3.80 9.78 -7.04
C ILE A 50 4.14 9.00 -8.34
N PRO A 51 5.43 8.89 -8.72
CA PRO A 51 5.84 8.28 -9.98
C PRO A 51 5.34 6.84 -10.21
N LEU A 52 5.17 6.46 -11.48
CA LEU A 52 4.71 5.12 -11.87
C LEU A 52 5.63 3.98 -11.39
N ALA A 53 6.93 4.24 -11.22
CA ALA A 53 7.87 3.25 -10.70
C ALA A 53 7.54 2.80 -9.28
N LEU A 54 6.84 3.64 -8.50
CA LEU A 54 6.45 3.36 -7.13
C LEU A 54 5.08 2.68 -7.03
N ARG A 55 4.41 2.43 -8.17
CA ARG A 55 3.14 1.69 -8.22
C ARG A 55 3.28 0.31 -7.55
N PRO A 56 2.33 -0.12 -6.69
CA PRO A 56 2.52 -1.30 -5.84
C PRO A 56 2.89 -2.61 -6.54
N ASP A 57 2.35 -2.88 -7.74
CA ASP A 57 2.71 -4.08 -8.51
C ASP A 57 4.17 -4.07 -9.02
N ARG A 58 4.79 -2.89 -9.14
CA ARG A 58 6.19 -2.70 -9.53
C ARG A 58 7.12 -2.61 -8.34
N SER A 59 6.78 -1.77 -7.36
CA SER A 59 7.61 -1.51 -6.19
C SER A 59 7.53 -2.60 -5.12
N LYS A 60 6.46 -3.41 -5.13
CA LYS A 60 6.13 -4.38 -4.06
C LYS A 60 5.87 -3.72 -2.70
N VAL A 61 5.52 -2.43 -2.70
CA VAL A 61 5.18 -1.67 -1.50
C VAL A 61 3.82 -0.98 -1.71
N VAL A 62 2.91 -1.12 -0.76
CA VAL A 62 1.67 -0.34 -0.71
C VAL A 62 1.86 0.82 0.27
N ILE A 63 1.63 2.04 -0.19
CA ILE A 63 1.69 3.25 0.65
C ILE A 63 0.30 3.52 1.22
N GLY A 64 0.20 3.52 2.55
CA GLY A 64 -0.96 3.97 3.30
C GLY A 64 -0.62 5.11 4.25
N THR A 65 -1.61 5.53 5.02
CA THR A 65 -1.48 6.58 6.04
C THR A 65 -1.95 6.07 7.40
N ALA A 66 -1.33 6.57 8.46
CA ALA A 66 -1.79 6.42 9.84
C ALA A 66 -1.96 7.81 10.47
N ASN A 67 -2.40 7.86 11.74
CA ASN A 67 -2.56 9.11 12.50
C ASN A 67 -3.33 10.19 11.71
N GLN A 68 -4.52 9.83 11.21
CA GLN A 68 -5.38 10.74 10.43
C GLN A 68 -4.72 11.34 9.17
N GLY A 69 -3.64 10.75 8.65
CA GLY A 69 -2.94 11.25 7.47
C GLY A 69 -1.58 11.86 7.77
N GLU A 70 -1.21 12.02 9.04
CA GLU A 70 0.06 12.63 9.47
C GLU A 70 1.26 11.70 9.27
N ASP A 71 1.04 10.39 9.37
CA ASP A 71 2.08 9.38 9.27
C ASP A 71 1.92 8.55 8.00
N ILE A 72 3.04 8.14 7.42
CA ILE A 72 3.07 7.21 6.29
C ILE A 72 3.32 5.79 6.79
N VAL A 73 2.55 4.83 6.26
CA VAL A 73 2.76 3.40 6.51
C VAL A 73 3.07 2.70 5.19
N LEU A 74 4.22 2.02 5.16
CA LEU A 74 4.67 1.20 4.06
C LEU A 74 4.32 -0.26 4.36
N TYR A 75 3.33 -0.81 3.67
CA TYR A 75 2.99 -2.23 3.77
C TYR A 75 3.85 -3.02 2.79
N VAL A 76 4.64 -3.95 3.32
CA VAL A 76 5.54 -4.82 2.54
C VAL A 76 5.19 -6.28 2.76
N SER A 77 5.46 -7.09 1.73
CA SER A 77 5.28 -8.53 1.82
C SER A 77 6.51 -9.20 2.47
N PRO A 78 6.35 -10.31 3.20
CA PRO A 78 7.45 -10.95 3.94
C PRO A 78 8.57 -11.51 3.06
N ASP A 79 8.27 -11.79 1.78
CA ASP A 79 9.23 -12.21 0.76
C ASP A 79 10.09 -11.04 0.24
N ARG A 80 9.66 -9.80 0.46
CA ARG A 80 10.35 -8.56 0.04
C ARG A 80 10.28 -7.47 1.14
N PRO A 81 10.75 -7.75 2.37
CA PRO A 81 10.56 -6.85 3.52
C PRO A 81 11.38 -5.55 3.40
N ASP A 82 12.36 -5.51 2.51
CA ASP A 82 13.30 -4.43 2.25
C ASP A 82 13.04 -3.69 0.93
N ALA A 83 11.94 -3.98 0.23
CA ALA A 83 11.60 -3.36 -1.06
C ALA A 83 11.58 -1.81 -1.05
N TRP A 84 11.28 -1.22 0.11
CA TRP A 84 11.26 0.23 0.31
C TRP A 84 12.66 0.87 0.41
N ARG A 85 13.73 0.08 0.60
CA ARG A 85 15.10 0.56 0.81
C ARG A 85 15.89 0.82 -0.47
N GLN A 86 15.27 0.64 -1.63
CA GLN A 86 15.98 0.68 -2.90
C GLN A 86 15.40 1.72 -3.86
N GLY A 87 16.26 2.21 -4.76
CA GLY A 87 15.88 3.06 -5.89
C GLY A 87 15.09 4.31 -5.50
N GLU A 88 14.03 4.58 -6.25
CA GLU A 88 13.17 5.75 -6.04
C GLU A 88 12.37 5.69 -4.73
N PHE A 89 12.14 4.49 -4.18
CA PHE A 89 11.40 4.35 -2.93
C PHE A 89 12.20 4.86 -1.74
N ALA A 90 13.50 4.55 -1.69
CA ALA A 90 14.41 5.08 -0.67
C ALA A 90 14.47 6.61 -0.69
N ARG A 91 14.46 7.21 -1.89
CA ARG A 91 14.43 8.68 -2.06
C ARG A 91 13.12 9.27 -1.55
N LEU A 92 11.98 8.67 -1.89
CA LEU A 92 10.68 9.11 -1.39
C LEU A 92 10.60 9.05 0.14
N VAL A 93 11.13 7.98 0.75
CA VAL A 93 11.18 7.84 2.22
C VAL A 93 12.05 8.93 2.85
N ALA A 94 13.24 9.19 2.28
CA ALA A 94 14.10 10.26 2.75
C ALA A 94 13.44 11.65 2.62
N GLU A 95 12.66 11.88 1.56
CA GLU A 95 11.90 13.12 1.40
C GLU A 95 10.83 13.29 2.49
N PHE A 96 10.05 12.24 2.78
CA PHE A 96 9.07 12.29 3.86
C PHE A 96 9.72 12.57 5.21
N GLN A 97 10.81 11.85 5.52
CA GLN A 97 11.55 12.06 6.77
C GLN A 97 12.16 13.47 6.86
N GLY A 98 12.71 13.99 5.76
CA GLY A 98 13.24 15.36 5.68
C GLY A 98 12.17 16.44 5.90
N ARG A 99 10.90 16.11 5.65
CA ARG A 99 9.73 16.96 5.92
C ARG A 99 9.15 16.76 7.33
N GLY A 100 9.78 15.92 8.17
CA GLY A 100 9.32 15.59 9.51
C GLY A 100 8.15 14.61 9.57
N VAL A 101 7.79 13.99 8.45
CA VAL A 101 6.72 12.98 8.39
C VAL A 101 7.26 11.66 8.97
N ALA A 102 6.57 11.10 9.95
CA ALA A 102 6.95 9.79 10.48
C ALA A 102 6.62 8.69 9.45
N VAL A 103 7.61 7.86 9.16
CA VAL A 103 7.47 6.73 8.24
C VAL A 103 7.53 5.44 9.05
N HIS A 104 6.56 4.56 8.82
CA HIS A 104 6.49 3.24 9.43
C HIS A 104 6.50 2.17 8.35
N VAL A 105 7.01 1.00 8.68
CA VAL A 105 6.97 -0.20 7.84
C VAL A 105 6.14 -1.26 8.55
N SER A 106 5.16 -1.81 7.84
CA SER A 106 4.30 -2.90 8.30
C SER A 106 4.62 -4.18 7.53
N CYS A 107 4.96 -5.25 8.26
CA CYS A 107 5.15 -6.59 7.72
C CYS A 107 4.49 -7.61 8.67
N ARG A 108 3.50 -8.38 8.18
CA ARG A 108 2.68 -9.32 8.99
C ARG A 108 2.14 -8.70 10.30
N ASP A 109 1.50 -7.54 10.20
CA ASP A 109 0.98 -6.75 11.33
C ASP A 109 2.02 -6.21 12.31
N VAL A 110 3.31 -6.46 12.10
CA VAL A 110 4.38 -5.82 12.88
C VAL A 110 4.67 -4.46 12.27
N LEU A 111 4.35 -3.41 13.02
CA LEU A 111 4.64 -2.02 12.65
C LEU A 111 5.95 -1.55 13.30
N ARG A 112 6.83 -0.92 12.52
CA ARG A 112 8.10 -0.36 13.00
C ARG A 112 8.34 1.00 12.39
N LYS A 113 8.68 1.99 13.21
CA LYS A 113 9.14 3.30 12.72
C LYS A 113 10.53 3.16 12.07
N VAL A 114 10.75 3.83 10.96
CA VAL A 114 12.02 3.81 10.19
C VAL A 114 12.54 5.20 9.90
#